data_AF-A0A7M7NZP7-F1
#
_entry.id   AF-A0A7M7NZP7-F1
#
_cell.length_a   1.000
_cell.length_b   1.000
_cell.length_c   1.000
_cell.angle_alpha   90.00
_cell.angle_beta   90.00
_cell.angle_gamma   90.00
#
_symmetry.space_group_name_H-M   'P 1'
#
loop_
_entity.id
_entity.type
_entity.pdbx_description
1 polymer ?
#
loop_
_entity_poly.entity_id
_entity_poly.type
_entity_poly.pdbx_seq_one_letter_code
_entity_poly.pdbx_strand_id
1 'polypeptide(L)'
;MPLAFIVGVEWADCQLVAELIGLKTFLNEFYAYGVMGQYIKNRDTGDGPTLSVRSEVIATYALCGFSNIGSIGMILGIFGPLAPKQRKVLSPVALRALFAGSVACFTTACIAGILYVPEEFIQTNSTSTPWMTTMY
;
A
#
# COMPACT_ATOMS: atom_id res chain seq x y z
N MET A 1 3.86 -0.08 -13.79
CA MET A 1 2.47 0.01 -14.27
C MET A 1 1.65 -1.25 -14.11
N PRO A 2 2.02 -2.40 -14.71
CA PRO A 2 1.13 -3.56 -14.73
C PRO A 2 0.74 -4.07 -13.33
N LEU A 3 1.68 -4.00 -12.38
CA LEU A 3 1.44 -4.39 -10.98
C LEU A 3 0.33 -3.56 -10.31
N ALA A 4 0.32 -2.23 -10.48
CA ALA A 4 -0.71 -1.39 -9.87
C ALA A 4 -2.11 -1.73 -10.41
N PHE A 5 -2.20 -1.99 -11.72
CA PHE A 5 -3.45 -2.41 -12.34
C PHE A 5 -3.95 -3.77 -11.81
N ILE A 6 -3.06 -4.76 -11.66
CA ILE A 6 -3.41 -6.09 -11.12
C ILE A 6 -3.93 -5.99 -9.68
N VAL A 7 -3.41 -5.05 -8.89
CA VAL A 7 -3.83 -4.84 -7.50
C VAL A 7 -5.21 -4.15 -7.38
N GLY A 8 -5.79 -3.73 -8.50
CA GLY A 8 -7.15 -3.17 -8.56
C GLY A 8 -7.22 -1.65 -8.48
N VAL A 9 -6.10 -0.97 -8.75
CA VAL A 9 -6.05 0.51 -8.87
C VAL A 9 -6.76 0.94 -10.16
N GLU A 10 -7.42 2.10 -10.12
CA GLU A 10 -8.05 2.68 -11.30
C GLU A 10 -7.02 3.06 -12.37
N TRP A 11 -7.40 2.96 -13.65
CA TRP A 11 -6.47 3.15 -14.78
C TRP A 11 -5.78 4.52 -14.77
N ALA A 12 -6.49 5.58 -14.35
CA ALA A 12 -5.94 6.94 -14.25
C ALA A 12 -4.85 7.05 -13.17
N ASP A 13 -5.04 6.37 -12.04
CA ASP A 13 -4.14 6.43 -10.88
C ASP A 13 -3.00 5.41 -10.95
N CYS A 14 -3.09 4.43 -11.86
CA CYS A 14 -2.08 3.37 -12.01
C CYS A 14 -0.66 3.93 -12.15
N GLN A 15 -0.49 5.05 -12.88
CA GLN A 15 0.81 5.71 -13.06
C GLN A 15 1.44 6.15 -11.74
N LEU A 16 0.66 6.84 -10.92
CA LEU A 16 1.12 7.36 -9.65
C LEU A 16 1.33 6.22 -8.65
N VAL A 17 0.41 5.25 -8.58
CA VAL A 17 0.54 4.15 -7.62
C VAL A 17 1.72 3.24 -7.95
N ALA A 18 1.99 2.94 -9.22
CA ALA A 18 3.17 2.13 -9.53
C ALA A 18 4.50 2.91 -9.40
N GLU A 19 4.49 4.25 -9.45
CA GLU A 19 5.62 5.06 -8.99
C GLU A 19 5.86 4.84 -7.48
N LEU A 20 4.82 4.95 -6.66
CA LEU A 20 4.91 4.71 -5.21
C LEU A 20 5.43 3.30 -4.88
N ILE A 21 4.94 2.26 -5.58
CA ILE A 21 5.44 0.88 -5.42
C ILE A 21 6.93 0.78 -5.80
N GLY A 22 7.36 1.49 -6.84
CA GLY A 22 8.76 1.57 -7.24
C GLY A 22 9.62 2.26 -6.17
N LEU A 23 9.18 3.40 -5.65
CA LEU A 23 9.85 4.14 -4.58
C LEU A 23 9.99 3.28 -3.32
N LYS A 24 8.94 2.55 -2.93
CA LYS A 24 9.01 1.59 -1.83
C LYS A 24 10.08 0.52 -2.07
N THR A 25 10.09 -0.09 -3.25
CA THR A 25 10.94 -1.24 -3.55
C THR A 25 12.42 -0.87 -3.57
N PHE A 26 12.76 0.25 -4.21
CA PHE A 26 14.15 0.68 -4.41
C PHE A 26 14.69 1.58 -3.29
N LEU A 27 13.87 2.47 -2.74
CA LEU A 27 14.28 3.39 -1.68
C LEU A 27 13.81 2.87 -0.31
N ASN A 28 12.57 3.17 0.06
CA ASN A 28 11.91 2.70 1.27
C ASN A 28 10.43 3.11 1.27
N GLU A 29 9.65 2.48 2.14
CA GLU A 29 8.24 2.77 2.34
C GLU A 29 7.98 4.16 2.95
N PHE A 30 8.84 4.67 3.83
CA PHE A 30 8.63 5.98 4.47
C PHE A 30 8.65 7.15 3.47
N TYR A 31 9.56 7.10 2.50
CA TYR A 31 9.66 8.06 1.42
C TYR A 31 8.46 7.95 0.49
N ALA A 32 8.07 6.72 0.13
CA ALA A 32 6.87 6.48 -0.66
C ALA A 32 5.62 7.05 0.04
N TYR A 33 5.47 6.85 1.35
CA TYR A 33 4.38 7.47 2.13
C TYR A 33 4.46 9.00 2.17
N GLY A 34 5.67 9.57 2.23
CA GLY A 34 5.87 11.01 2.13
C GLY A 34 5.35 11.59 0.81
N VAL A 35 5.67 10.93 -0.31
CA VAL A 35 5.19 11.31 -1.65
C VAL A 35 3.67 11.09 -1.77
N MET A 36 3.15 9.96 -1.30
CA MET A 36 1.70 9.70 -1.27
C MET A 36 0.96 10.77 -0.47
N GLY A 37 1.52 11.20 0.67
CA GLY A 37 0.97 12.28 1.48
C GLY A 37 0.93 13.63 0.76
N GLN A 38 1.82 13.86 -0.21
CA GLN A 38 1.72 15.04 -1.08
C GLN A 38 0.55 14.89 -2.06
N TYR A 39 0.36 13.73 -2.69
CA TYR A 39 -0.77 13.49 -3.60
C TYR A 39 -2.13 13.67 -2.91
N ILE A 40 -2.24 13.22 -1.66
CA ILE A 40 -3.44 13.42 -0.83
C ILE A 40 -3.68 14.92 -0.60
N LYS A 41 -2.64 15.69 -0.23
CA LYS A 41 -2.75 17.14 -0.02
C LYS A 41 -3.10 17.90 -1.30
N ASN A 42 -2.54 17.48 -2.43
CA ASN A 42 -2.80 18.09 -3.73
C ASN A 42 -4.28 18.01 -4.14
N ARG A 43 -5.03 17.03 -3.60
CA ARG A 43 -6.47 16.94 -3.82
C ARG A 43 -7.22 18.13 -3.22
N ASP A 44 -6.77 18.63 -2.08
CA ASP A 44 -7.40 19.76 -1.39
C ASP A 44 -6.92 21.11 -1.94
N THR A 45 -5.66 21.21 -2.36
CA THR A 45 -5.06 22.46 -2.88
C THR A 45 -5.22 22.64 -4.38
N GLY A 46 -5.45 21.57 -5.15
CA GLY A 46 -5.54 21.60 -6.62
C GLY A 46 -4.20 21.68 -7.35
N ASP A 47 -3.08 21.65 -6.62
CA ASP A 47 -1.74 21.85 -7.17
C ASP A 47 -1.01 20.51 -7.42
N GLY A 48 -1.24 19.92 -8.60
CA GLY A 48 -0.43 18.80 -9.10
C GLY A 48 -1.13 17.43 -9.13
N PRO A 49 -0.37 16.31 -9.17
CA PRO A 49 -0.95 14.98 -9.27
C PRO A 49 -1.73 14.62 -7.99
N THR A 50 -2.92 14.08 -8.19
CA THR A 50 -3.86 13.67 -7.15
C THR A 50 -4.15 12.18 -7.25
N LEU A 51 -4.72 11.60 -6.20
CA LEU A 51 -5.11 10.21 -6.15
C LEU A 51 -6.58 10.11 -5.71
N SER A 52 -7.34 9.18 -6.28
CA SER A 52 -8.70 8.91 -5.79
C SER A 52 -8.67 8.28 -4.40
N VAL A 53 -9.70 8.52 -3.58
CA VAL A 53 -9.80 7.96 -2.22
C VAL A 53 -9.67 6.43 -2.23
N ARG A 54 -10.26 5.77 -3.24
CA ARG A 54 -10.14 4.32 -3.42
C ARG A 54 -8.69 3.90 -3.67
N SER A 55 -8.01 4.55 -4.61
CA SER A 55 -6.60 4.27 -4.92
C SER A 55 -5.67 4.57 -3.75
N GLU A 56 -5.98 5.56 -2.90
CA GLU A 56 -5.22 5.87 -1.68
C GLU A 56 -5.28 4.72 -0.68
N VAL A 57 -6.47 4.15 -0.47
CA VAL A 57 -6.65 2.99 0.40
C VAL A 57 -5.85 1.81 -0.15
N ILE A 58 -6.00 1.49 -1.43
CA ILE A 58 -5.27 0.37 -2.07
C ILE A 58 -3.75 0.60 -1.99
N ALA A 59 -3.27 1.81 -2.30
CA ALA A 59 -1.87 2.16 -2.23
C ALA A 59 -1.33 2.06 -0.80
N THR A 60 -2.10 2.47 0.21
CA THR A 60 -1.70 2.36 1.63
C THR A 60 -1.40 0.91 1.99
N TYR A 61 -2.28 -0.03 1.63
CA TYR A 61 -2.04 -1.46 1.89
C TYR A 61 -0.89 -2.03 1.05
N ALA A 62 -0.73 -1.59 -0.20
CA ALA A 62 0.37 -2.03 -1.06
C ALA A 62 1.73 -1.54 -0.54
N LEU A 63 1.76 -0.35 0.07
CA LEU A 63 2.95 0.24 0.66
C LEU A 63 3.26 -0.27 2.06
N CYS A 64 2.26 -0.80 2.79
CA CYS A 64 2.41 -1.31 4.15
C CYS A 64 3.30 -2.57 4.23
N GLY A 65 4.61 -2.37 4.31
CA GLY A 65 5.57 -3.44 4.58
C GLY A 65 7.01 -3.06 4.23
N PHE A 66 7.96 -3.56 5.01
CA PHE A 66 9.40 -3.38 4.83
C PHE A 66 9.96 -4.34 3.75
N SER A 67 9.35 -4.38 2.56
CA SER A 67 9.78 -5.24 1.46
C SER A 67 10.61 -4.47 0.43
N ASN A 68 11.67 -3.83 0.91
CA ASN A 68 12.59 -3.00 0.13
C ASN A 68 14.01 -3.61 0.11
N ILE A 69 14.86 -3.17 -0.82
CA ILE A 69 16.25 -3.71 -0.94
C ILE A 69 17.04 -3.55 0.37
N GLY A 70 16.84 -2.45 1.10
CA GLY A 70 17.47 -2.21 2.41
C GLY A 70 17.08 -3.25 3.47
N SER A 71 15.91 -3.87 3.33
CA SER A 71 15.39 -4.88 4.26
C SER A 71 16.13 -6.21 4.16
N ILE A 72 16.75 -6.51 3.02
CA ILE A 72 17.71 -7.61 2.91
C ILE A 72 18.88 -7.38 3.87
N GLY A 73 19.41 -6.15 3.89
CA GLY A 73 20.44 -5.71 4.82
C GLY A 73 19.99 -5.83 6.27
N MET A 74 18.75 -5.45 6.58
CA MET A 74 18.19 -5.63 7.94
C MET A 74 18.12 -7.10 8.35
N ILE A 75 17.61 -7.99 7.50
CA ILE A 75 17.53 -9.43 7.81
C ILE A 75 18.94 -10.00 8.06
N LEU A 76 19.91 -9.67 7.22
CA LEU A 76 21.28 -10.14 7.40
C LEU A 76 21.98 -9.51 8.61
N GLY A 77 21.70 -8.25 8.91
CA GLY A 77 22.23 -7.53 10.07
C GLY A 77 21.66 -8.03 11.40
N ILE A 78 20.36 -8.34 11.45
CA ILE A 78 19.68 -8.86 12.64
C ILE A 78 20.04 -10.32 12.88
N PHE A 79 19.86 -11.19 11.87
CA PHE A 79 20.06 -12.63 12.04
C PHE A 79 21.53 -13.06 11.94
N GLY A 80 22.38 -12.26 11.30
CA GLY A 80 23.80 -12.58 11.10
C GLY A 80 24.60 -12.80 12.39
N PRO A 81 24.42 -11.96 13.44
CA PRO A 81 25.01 -12.19 14.76
C PRO A 81 24.27 -13.25 15.60
N LEU A 82 22.94 -13.36 15.45
CA LEU A 82 22.12 -14.32 16.21
C LEU A 82 22.41 -15.78 15.81
N ALA A 83 22.66 -16.04 14.52
CA ALA A 83 22.94 -17.37 13.99
C ALA A 83 24.08 -17.33 12.96
N PRO A 84 25.35 -17.14 13.40
CA PRO A 84 26.48 -16.93 12.49
C PRO A 84 26.74 -18.10 11.55
N LYS A 85 26.44 -19.34 11.98
CA LYS A 85 26.53 -20.56 11.16
C LYS A 85 25.49 -20.62 10.03
N GLN A 86 24.37 -19.89 10.16
CA GLN A 86 23.25 -19.89 9.21
C GLN A 86 23.36 -18.79 8.14
N ARG A 87 24.40 -17.94 8.16
CA ARG A 87 24.54 -16.82 7.20
C ARG A 87 24.46 -17.25 5.73
N LYS A 88 25.04 -18.42 5.39
CA LYS A 88 25.01 -18.98 4.03
C LYS A 88 23.60 -19.41 3.59
N VAL A 89 22.73 -19.73 4.54
CA VAL A 89 21.32 -20.09 4.30
C VAL A 89 20.45 -18.82 4.26
N LEU A 90 20.73 -17.84 5.11
CA LEU A 90 19.98 -16.59 5.22
C LEU A 90 20.10 -15.71 3.98
N SER A 91 21.27 -15.62 3.33
CA SER A 91 21.45 -14.73 2.16
C SER A 91 20.56 -15.06 0.97
N PRO A 92 20.42 -16.31 0.47
CA PRO A 92 19.49 -16.60 -0.62
C PRO A 92 18.03 -16.52 -0.19
N VAL A 93 17.72 -16.75 1.10
CA VAL A 93 16.35 -16.68 1.62
C VAL A 93 15.88 -15.24 1.76
N ALA A 94 16.75 -14.30 2.12
CA ALA A 94 16.39 -12.89 2.31
C ALA A 94 15.80 -12.26 1.04
N LEU A 95 16.36 -12.58 -0.13
CA LEU A 95 15.81 -12.10 -1.40
C LEU A 95 14.42 -12.70 -1.69
N ARG A 96 14.24 -14.01 -1.44
CA ARG A 96 12.93 -14.67 -1.60
C ARG A 96 11.90 -14.14 -0.60
N ALA A 97 12.32 -13.84 0.62
CA ALA A 97 11.48 -13.25 1.66
C ALA A 97 11.02 -11.83 1.27
N LEU A 98 11.87 -11.04 0.60
CA LEU A 98 11.48 -9.74 0.08
C LEU A 98 10.34 -9.86 -0.95
N PHE A 99 10.48 -10.74 -1.94
CA PHE A 99 9.42 -10.96 -2.93
C PHE A 99 8.13 -11.49 -2.29
N ALA A 100 8.25 -12.45 -1.37
CA ALA A 100 7.10 -12.98 -0.64
C ALA A 100 6.41 -11.88 0.18
N GLY A 101 7.18 -11.01 0.85
CA GLY A 101 6.66 -9.87 1.59
C GLY A 101 5.93 -8.86 0.69
N SER A 102 6.49 -8.52 -0.47
CA SER A 102 5.82 -7.63 -1.42
C SER A 102 4.51 -8.21 -1.93
N VAL A 103 4.47 -9.51 -2.26
CA VAL A 103 3.24 -10.20 -2.69
C VAL A 103 2.20 -10.22 -1.57
N ALA A 104 2.61 -10.40 -0.31
CA ALA A 104 1.70 -10.31 0.83
C ALA A 104 1.06 -8.93 0.94
N CYS A 105 1.83 -7.84 0.78
CA CYS A 105 1.31 -6.47 0.76
C CYS A 105 0.34 -6.24 -0.41
N PHE A 106 0.65 -6.79 -1.60
CA PHE A 106 -0.25 -6.66 -2.75
C PHE A 106 -1.54 -7.45 -2.54
N THR A 107 -1.48 -8.61 -1.88
CA THR A 107 -2.67 -9.40 -1.58
C THR A 107 -3.60 -8.68 -0.61
N THR A 108 -3.06 -8.06 0.45
CA THR A 108 -3.86 -7.23 1.37
C THR A 108 -4.43 -6.00 0.67
N ALA A 109 -3.68 -5.40 -0.26
CA ALA A 109 -4.17 -4.29 -1.08
C ALA A 109 -5.33 -4.69 -2.01
N CYS A 110 -5.26 -5.87 -2.65
CA CYS A 110 -6.38 -6.40 -3.43
C CYS A 110 -7.62 -6.59 -2.56
N ILE A 111 -7.45 -7.16 -1.35
CA ILE A 111 -8.55 -7.37 -0.41
C ILE A 111 -9.17 -6.01 -0.01
N ALA A 112 -8.34 -5.01 0.30
CA ALA A 112 -8.80 -3.67 0.60
C ALA A 112 -9.55 -3.04 -0.58
N GLY A 113 -9.08 -3.23 -1.82
CA GLY A 113 -9.75 -2.74 -3.02
C GLY A 113 -11.10 -3.41 -3.33
N ILE A 114 -11.28 -4.67 -2.90
CA ILE A 114 -12.55 -5.41 -2.99
C ILE A 114 -13.53 -4.97 -1.90
N LEU A 115 -13.04 -4.78 -0.67
CA LEU A 115 -13.86 -4.42 0.49
C LEU A 115 -14.12 -2.91 0.61
N TYR A 116 -13.50 -2.10 -0.26
CA TYR A 116 -13.70 -0.66 -0.26
C TYR A 116 -15.15 -0.31 -0.62
N VAL A 117 -15.83 0.38 0.28
CA VAL A 117 -17.17 0.93 0.08
C VAL A 117 -17.06 2.46 -0.03
N PRO A 118 -17.51 3.08 -1.12
CA PRO A 118 -17.53 4.53 -1.25
C PRO A 118 -18.44 5.18 -0.19
N GLU A 119 -18.00 6.27 0.43
CA GLU A 119 -18.80 6.99 1.44
C GLU A 119 -20.12 7.53 0.90
N GLU A 120 -20.19 7.85 -0.40
CA GLU A 120 -21.43 8.28 -1.09
C GLU A 120 -22.56 7.23 -0.99
N PHE A 121 -22.20 5.95 -0.95
CA PHE A 121 -23.14 4.83 -0.81
C PHE A 121 -23.69 4.70 0.62
N ILE A 122 -22.96 5.21 1.62
CA ILE A 122 -23.38 5.19 3.02
C ILE A 122 -24.37 6.35 3.27
N GLN A 123 -24.10 7.53 2.72
CA GLN A 123 -24.96 8.71 2.90
C GLN A 123 -26.34 8.58 2.21
N THR A 124 -26.40 7.87 1.08
CA THR A 124 -27.67 7.59 0.37
C THR A 124 -28.55 6.57 1.11
N ASN A 125 -27.96 5.64 1.85
CA ASN A 125 -28.70 4.69 2.69
C ASN A 125 -29.13 5.28 4.04
N SER A 126 -28.39 6.24 4.61
CA SER A 126 -28.79 6.89 5.87
C SER A 126 -29.88 7.95 5.69
N THR A 127 -30.00 8.53 4.50
CA THR A 127 -31.06 9.51 4.17
C THR A 127 -32.39 8.87 3.77
N SER A 128 -32.42 7.57 3.45
CA SER A 128 -33.63 6.83 3.07
C SER A 128 -34.37 6.18 4.26
N THR A 129 -33.84 6.25 5.48
CA THR A 129 -34.55 5.83 6.72
C THR A 129 -34.69 6.96 7.76
N PRO A 130 -35.42 8.05 7.47
CA PRO A 130 -35.69 9.09 8.47
C PRO A 130 -36.70 8.67 9.55
N TRP A 131 -37.32 7.49 9.44
CA TRP A 131 -38.44 7.06 10.29
C TRP A 131 -38.09 6.10 11.43
N MET A 132 -36.83 5.64 11.55
CA MET A 132 -36.40 4.73 12.63
C MET A 132 -35.78 5.43 13.86
N THR A 133 -35.56 6.75 13.82
CA THR A 133 -34.87 7.49 14.90
C THR A 133 -35.80 8.22 15.88
N THR A 134 -37.13 7.98 15.83
CA THR A 134 -38.13 8.68 16.68
C THR A 134 -38.78 7.79 17.74
N MET A 135 -38.19 6.65 18.12
CA MET A 135 -38.79 5.71 19.10
C MET A 135 -37.96 5.38 20.34
N TYR A 136 -37.00 6.24 20.74
CA TYR A 136 -36.45 6.26 22.11
C TYR A 136 -36.07 7.68 22.51
#